data_AF-A0A0A7EW07-F1
#
_entry.id   AF-A0A0A7EW07-F1
#
_cell.length_a   1.000
_cell.length_b   1.000
_cell.length_c   1.000
_cell.angle_alpha   90.00
_cell.angle_beta   90.00
_cell.angle_gamma   90.00
#
_symmetry.space_group_name_H-M   'P 1'
#
loop_
_entity.id
_entity.type
_entity.pdbx_description
1 polymer ?
#
loop_
_entity_poly.entity_id
_entity_poly.type
_entity_poly.pdbx_seq_one_letter_code
_entity_poly.pdbx_strand_id
1 'polypeptide(L)' 'AKEIYEAGEARWGTDEVKFLTVLCVRNRNHLLRVFEEYQKISGRDIEESIKRE' A
#
# COMPACT_ATOMS: atom_id res chain seq x y z
N ALA A 1 -1.80 -4.64 4.74
CA ALA A 1 -0.41 -4.13 4.68
C ALA A 1 0.45 -5.00 3.77
N LYS A 2 0.70 -6.28 4.14
CA LYS A 2 1.47 -7.22 3.31
C LYS A 2 1.01 -7.32 1.86
N GLU A 3 -0.30 -7.41 1.63
CA GLU A 3 -0.84 -7.47 0.26
C GLU A 3 -0.55 -6.23 -0.59
N ILE A 4 -0.52 -5.03 0.01
CA ILE A 4 -0.15 -3.79 -0.70
C ILE A 4 1.35 -3.81 -1.00
N TYR A 5 2.17 -4.24 -0.05
CA TYR A 5 3.61 -4.35 -0.26
C TYR A 5 3.94 -5.32 -1.41
N GLU A 6 3.29 -6.47 -1.43
CA GLU A 6 3.43 -7.48 -2.48
C GLU A 6 2.88 -7.02 -3.84
N ALA A 7 1.94 -6.07 -3.84
CA ALA A 7 1.31 -5.48 -5.02
C ALA A 7 2.13 -4.32 -5.62
N GLY A 8 3.08 -3.74 -4.89
CA GLY A 8 3.94 -2.65 -5.35
C GLY A 8 5.42 -3.01 -5.15
N GLU A 9 6.06 -2.47 -4.11
CA GLU A 9 7.51 -2.58 -3.83
C GLU A 9 8.14 -3.98 -3.93
N ALA A 10 7.38 -5.08 -3.74
CA ALA A 10 7.92 -6.43 -3.88
C ALA A 10 7.99 -6.93 -5.34
N ARG A 11 7.52 -6.17 -6.32
CA ARG A 11 7.55 -6.51 -7.76
C ARG A 11 7.97 -5.29 -8.58
N TRP A 12 8.30 -5.51 -9.85
CA TRP A 12 8.44 -4.41 -10.81
C TRP A 12 7.04 -4.02 -11.29
N GLY A 13 6.66 -2.75 -11.11
CA GLY A 13 5.34 -2.25 -11.45
C GLY A 13 4.33 -2.41 -10.32
N THR A 14 3.12 -1.91 -10.51
CA THR A 14 2.08 -1.91 -9.49
C THR A 14 0.84 -2.67 -9.93
N ASP A 15 0.24 -3.46 -9.04
CA ASP A 15 -1.10 -4.02 -9.22
C ASP A 15 -2.13 -2.97 -8.79
N GLU A 16 -2.54 -2.14 -9.75
CA GLU A 16 -3.37 -0.96 -9.48
C GLU A 16 -4.75 -1.35 -8.96
N VAL A 17 -5.27 -2.52 -9.36
CA VAL A 17 -6.56 -3.05 -8.90
C VAL A 17 -6.50 -3.38 -7.41
N LYS A 18 -5.41 -3.97 -6.92
CA LYS A 18 -5.22 -4.22 -5.49
C LYS A 18 -5.07 -2.93 -4.70
N PHE A 19 -4.32 -1.95 -5.22
CA PHE A 19 -4.21 -0.63 -4.58
C PHE A 19 -5.58 0.05 -4.47
N LEU A 20 -6.36 0.10 -5.55
CA LEU A 20 -7.72 0.63 -5.56
C LEU A 20 -8.65 -0.11 -4.59
N THR A 21 -8.57 -1.44 -4.54
CA THR A 21 -9.42 -2.24 -3.64
C THR A 21 -9.13 -1.90 -2.18
N VAL A 22 -7.87 -1.72 -1.79
CA VAL A 22 -7.55 -1.38 -0.41
C VAL A 22 -7.86 0.09 -0.13
N LEU A 23 -7.41 1.01 -0.99
CA LEU A 23 -7.50 2.47 -0.77
C LEU A 23 -8.92 3.03 -0.91
N CYS A 24 -9.73 2.50 -1.82
CA CYS A 24 -11.05 3.07 -2.13
C CYS A 24 -12.22 2.35 -1.46
N VAL A 25 -12.05 1.10 -1.00
CA VAL A 25 -13.16 0.29 -0.43
C VAL A 25 -13.14 0.30 1.10
N ARG A 26 -12.00 0.56 1.73
CA ARG A 26 -11.86 0.46 3.19
C ARG A 26 -12.11 1.82 3.87
N ASN A 27 -12.66 1.77 5.08
CA ASN A 27 -12.88 2.98 5.87
C ASN A 27 -11.56 3.60 6.34
N ARG A 28 -11.60 4.90 6.69
CA ARG A 28 -10.43 5.68 7.09
C ARG A 28 -9.64 5.08 8.25
N ASN A 29 -10.30 4.60 9.30
CA ASN A 29 -9.61 4.05 10.48
C ASN A 29 -8.82 2.79 10.14
N HIS A 30 -9.37 1.95 9.26
CA HIS A 30 -8.67 0.78 8.75
C HIS A 30 -7.47 1.20 7.88
N LEU A 31 -7.64 2.18 7.00
CA LEU A 31 -6.55 2.67 6.14
C LEU A 31 -5.36 3.19 6.95
N LEU A 32 -5.60 3.97 7.99
CA LEU A 32 -4.52 4.50 8.86
C LEU A 32 -3.68 3.37 9.46
N ARG A 33 -4.33 2.33 10.00
CA ARG A 33 -3.62 1.14 10.53
C ARG A 33 -2.87 0.40 9.43
N VAL A 34 -3.47 0.28 8.25
CA VAL A 34 -2.82 -0.37 7.10
C VAL A 34 -1.56 0.39 6.68
N PHE A 35 -1.56 1.72 6.73
CA PHE A 35 -0.41 2.55 6.38
C PHE A 35 0.71 2.45 7.41
N GLU A 36 0.38 2.49 8.71
CA GLU A 36 1.38 2.24 9.77
C GLU A 36 2.04 0.86 9.62
N GLU A 37 1.25 -0.19 9.39
CA GLU A 37 1.78 -1.53 9.19
C GLU A 37 2.52 -1.67 7.86
N TYR A 38 2.11 -0.94 6.82
CA TYR A 38 2.83 -0.91 5.55
C TYR A 38 4.23 -0.34 5.74
N GLN A 39 4.35 0.81 6.41
CA GLN A 39 5.63 1.47 6.67
C GLN A 39 6.58 0.57 7.47
N LYS A 40 6.07 -0.21 8.43
CA LYS A 40 6.87 -1.20 9.18
C LYS A 40 7.43 -2.32 8.28
N ILE A 41 6.70 -2.70 7.22
CA ILE A 41 7.10 -3.80 6.33
C ILE A 41 8.00 -3.29 5.20
N SER A 42 7.64 -2.17 4.57
CA SER A 42 8.33 -1.61 3.40
C SER A 42 9.51 -0.69 3.77
N GLY A 43 9.52 -0.15 4.98
CA GLY A 43 10.44 0.91 5.39
C GLY A 43 10.15 2.28 4.76
N ARG A 44 9.03 2.43 4.03
CA ARG A 44 8.64 3.67 3.34
C ARG A 44 7.17 3.99 3.50
N ASP A 45 6.84 5.27 3.42
CA ASP A 45 5.45 5.71 3.38
C ASP A 45 4.78 5.27 2.09
N ILE A 46 3.50 4.88 2.19
CA ILE A 46 2.74 4.37 1.06
C ILE A 46 2.60 5.40 -0.07
N GLU A 47 2.51 6.69 0.27
CA GLU A 47 2.47 7.77 -0.72
C GLU A 47 3.77 7.90 -1.50
N GLU A 48 4.92 7.63 -0.86
CA GLU A 48 6.22 7.63 -1.52
C GLU A 48 6.32 6.46 -2.49
N SER A 49 5.91 5.27 -2.06
CA SER A 49 5.86 4.08 -2.92
C SER A 49 4.95 4.28 -4.13
N ILE A 50 3.79 4.93 -3.97
CA ILE A 50 2.88 5.23 -5.09
C ILE A 50 3.48 6.25 -6.07
N LYS A 51 4.28 7.22 -5.61
CA LYS A 51 4.87 8.26 -6.48
C LYS A 51 6.04 7.76 -7.33
N ARG A 52 6.67 6.65 -6.96
CA ARG A 52 7.86 6.11 -7.66
C ARG A 52 7.52 5.12 -8.77
N GLU A 53 6.27 4.70 -8.81
CA GLU A 53 5.67 3.82 -9.82
C GLU A 53 5.00 4.66 -10.91
#